data_AF-A0A1I5D984-F1
#
_entry.id   AF-A0A1I5D984-F1
#
_cell.length_a   1.000
_cell.length_b   1.000
_cell.length_c   1.000
_cell.angle_alpha   90.00
_cell.angle_beta   90.00
_cell.angle_gamma   90.00
#
_symmetry.space_group_name_H-M   'P 1'
#
loop_
_entity.id
_entity.type
_entity.pdbx_description
1 polymer ?
#
loop_
_entity_poly.entity_id
_entity_poly.type
_entity_poly.pdbx_seq_one_letter_code
_entity_poly.pdbx_strand_id
1 'polypeptide(L)' 'MLVVETIARIRREHFIKGKTIKEIARDLKVSRNTVRKVLRSGETSFEYERQVQPRPKLGRWAVEL' A
#
# COMPACT_ATOMS: atom_id res chain seq x y z
N MET A 1 4.55 4.13 -0.83
CA MET A 1 4.72 2.84 -0.11
C MET A 1 4.32 3.06 1.35
N LEU A 2 3.53 2.17 1.94
CA LEU A 2 3.34 2.18 3.41
C LEU A 2 4.52 1.48 4.05
N VAL A 3 5.13 2.11 5.05
CA VAL A 3 6.21 1.49 5.82
C VAL A 3 5.62 0.43 6.76
N VAL A 4 6.36 -0.64 7.00
CA VAL A 4 6.00 -1.76 7.90
C VAL A 4 5.50 -1.26 9.27
N GLU A 5 6.13 -0.20 9.79
CA GLU A 5 5.73 0.43 11.05
C GLU A 5 4.28 0.94 11.04
N THR A 6 3.85 1.59 9.94
CA THR A 6 2.49 2.12 9.82
C THR A 6 1.46 0.99 9.75
N ILE A 7 1.80 -0.10 9.05
CA ILE A 7 0.96 -1.29 8.95
C ILE A 7 0.78 -1.94 10.34
N ALA A 8 1.87 -2.11 11.09
CA ALA A 8 1.83 -2.62 12.45
C ALA A 8 1.03 -1.71 13.39
N ARG A 9 1.16 -0.39 13.25
CA ARG A 9 0.39 0.57 14.05
C ARG A 9 -1.11 0.46 13.76
N ILE A 10 -1.51 0.43 12.49
CA ILE A 10 -2.92 0.21 12.09
C ILE A 10 -3.48 -1.08 12.71
N ARG A 11 -2.75 -2.19 12.63
CA ARG A 11 -3.21 -3.48 13.19
C ARG A 11 -3.35 -3.44 14.70
N ARG A 12 -2.39 -2.86 15.42
CA ARG A 12 -2.47 -2.73 16.89
C ARG A 12 -3.64 -1.86 17.32
N GLU A 13 -3.86 -0.72 16.67
CA GLU A 13 -5.01 0.15 16.97
C GLU A 13 -6.35 -0.56 16.75
N HIS A 14 -6.46 -1.41 15.73
CA HIS A 14 -7.68 -2.16 15.45
C HIS A 14 -7.88 -3.37 16.37
N PHE A 15 -6.92 -4.31 16.39
CA PHE A 15 -7.09 -5.60 17.07
C PHE A 15 -6.84 -5.55 18.58
N ILE A 16 -5.92 -4.69 19.05
CA ILE A 16 -5.61 -4.61 20.48
C ILE A 16 -6.46 -3.53 21.15
N LYS A 17 -6.55 -2.35 20.53
CA LYS A 17 -7.27 -1.21 21.12
C LYS A 17 -8.75 -1.12 20.70
N GLY A 18 -9.21 -1.95 19.76
CA GLY A 18 -10.61 -1.98 19.34
C GLY A 18 -11.09 -0.73 18.59
N LYS A 19 -10.17 0.14 18.11
CA LYS A 19 -10.56 1.37 17.44
C LYS A 19 -11.24 1.11 16.11
N THR A 20 -12.21 1.96 15.77
CA THR A 20 -12.89 1.89 14.48
C THR A 20 -11.97 2.36 13.34
N ILE A 21 -12.26 1.91 12.11
CA ILE A 21 -11.54 2.36 10.90
C ILE A 21 -11.57 3.90 10.75
N LYS A 22 -12.66 4.54 11.19
CA LYS A 22 -12.83 6.00 11.09
C LYS A 22 -11.88 6.75 12.03
N GLU A 23 -11.69 6.25 13.24
CA GLU A 23 -10.78 6.81 14.24
C GLU A 23 -9.33 6.61 13.79
N ILE A 24 -8.96 5.38 13.42
CA ILE A 24 -7.61 5.04 12.95
C ILE A 24 -7.21 5.93 11.76
N ALA A 25 -8.11 6.14 10.80
CA ALA A 25 -7.84 7.00 9.65
C ALA A 25 -7.57 8.46 10.04
N ARG A 26 -8.27 9.00 11.06
CA ARG A 26 -8.04 10.37 11.56
C ARG A 26 -6.74 10.46 12.35
N ASP A 27 -6.54 9.54 13.29
CA ASP A 27 -5.38 9.53 14.19
C ASP A 27 -4.06 9.37 13.42
N LEU A 28 -4.06 8.47 12.43
CA LEU A 28 -2.87 8.13 11.65
C LEU A 28 -2.72 8.97 10.37
N LYS A 29 -3.70 9.85 10.07
CA LYS A 29 -3.75 10.66 8.84
C LYS A 29 -3.59 9.83 7.56
N VAL A 30 -4.21 8.65 7.54
CA VAL A 30 -4.23 7.73 6.37
C VAL A 30 -5.63 7.59 5.83
N SER A 31 -5.74 7.24 4.55
CA SER A 31 -7.06 7.02 3.94
C SER A 31 -7.78 5.82 4.59
N ARG A 32 -9.12 5.88 4.68
CA ARG A 32 -9.91 4.73 5.16
C ARG A 32 -9.73 3.49 4.29
N ASN A 33 -9.50 3.67 3.00
CA ASN A 33 -9.24 2.58 2.06
C ASN A 33 -7.92 1.89 2.37
N THR A 34 -6.90 2.64 2.75
CA THR A 34 -5.61 2.11 3.21
C THR A 34 -5.79 1.25 4.46
N VAL A 35 -6.48 1.76 5.47
CA VAL A 35 -6.76 0.99 6.71
C VAL A 35 -7.51 -0.30 6.38
N ARG A 36 -8.54 -0.21 5.54
CA ARG A 36 -9.32 -1.38 5.11
C ARG A 36 -8.48 -2.39 4.32
N LYS A 37 -7.57 -1.93 3.44
CA LYS A 37 -6.65 -2.78 2.69
C LYS A 37 -5.72 -3.54 3.65
N VAL A 38 -5.12 -2.85 4.61
CA VAL A 38 -4.23 -3.43 5.63
C VAL A 38 -4.94 -4.50 6.45
N LEU A 39 -6.17 -4.23 6.89
CA LEU A 39 -6.92 -5.16 7.75
C LEU A 39 -7.45 -6.38 6.98
N ARG A 40 -7.80 -6.24 5.70
CA ARG A 40 -8.33 -7.35 4.88
C ARG A 40 -7.26 -8.27 4.32
N SER A 41 -6.13 -7.72 3.87
CA SER A 41 -5.12 -8.49 3.14
C SER A 41 -4.19 -9.29 4.05
N GLY A 42 -3.96 -8.85 5.29
CA GLY A 42 -2.97 -9.51 6.14
C GLY A 42 -1.52 -9.33 5.67
N GLU A 43 -1.27 -8.50 4.65
CA GLU A 43 0.08 -8.22 4.13
C GLU A 43 0.89 -7.27 5.02
N THR A 44 2.19 -7.52 5.09
CA THR A 44 3.18 -6.78 5.89
C THR A 44 3.92 -5.71 5.11
N SER A 45 3.84 -5.72 3.78
CA SER A 45 4.34 -4.68 2.89
C SER A 45 3.33 -4.45 1.76
N PHE A 46 3.19 -3.21 1.34
CA PHE A 46 2.45 -2.85 0.13
C PHE A 46 3.43 -2.14 -0.80
N GLU A 47 4.20 -2.95 -1.51
CA GLU A 47 5.09 -2.47 -2.55
C GLU A 47 4.33 -2.35 -3.86
N TYR A 48 4.75 -1.38 -4.66
CA TYR A 48 4.20 -1.21 -5.99
C TYR A 48 5.01 -2.10 -6.94
N GLU A 49 4.52 -3.30 -7.19
CA GLU A 49 5.08 -4.19 -8.20
C GLU A 49 4.38 -3.99 -9.54
N ARG A 50 5.14 -3.61 -10.57
CA ARG A 50 4.67 -3.63 -11.95
C ARG A 50 4.90 -5.02 -12.52
N GLN A 51 3.82 -5.71 -12.89
CA GLN A 51 3.91 -7.01 -13.56
C GLN A 51 4.60 -6.91 -14.94
N VAL A 52 4.41 -5.80 -15.65
CA VAL A 52 5.02 -5.55 -16.96
C VAL A 52 5.68 -4.19 -16.94
N GLN A 53 6.98 -4.15 -17.20
CA GLN A 53 7.69 -2.91 -17.43
C GLN A 53 7.41 -2.44 -18.86
N PRO A 54 6.84 -1.25 -19.07
CA PRO A 54 6.68 -0.71 -20.41
C PRO A 54 8.06 -0.51 -21.02
N ARG A 55 8.30 -1.16 -22.17
CA ARG A 55 9.50 -0.90 -22.96
C ARG A 55 9.38 0.48 -23.60
N PRO A 56 10.51 1.19 -23.79
CA PRO A 56 10.49 2.42 -24.58
C PRO A 56 9.90 2.13 -25.97
N LYS A 57 9.04 3.03 -26.47
CA LYS A 57 8.46 2.91 -27.81
C LYS A 57 9.51 3.33 -28.85
N LEU A 58 10.50 2.47 -29.07
CA LEU A 58 11.64 2.75 -29.95
C LEU A 58 11.28 2.74 -31.44
N GLY A 59 10.11 2.22 -31.83
CA GLY A 59 9.64 2.28 -33.23
C GLY A 59 10.72 1.85 -34.23
N ARG A 60 10.98 2.70 -35.24
CA ARG A 60 12.00 2.49 -36.28
C ARG A 60 13.45 2.43 -35.77
N TRP A 61 13.71 2.96 -34.58
CA TRP A 61 15.03 3.01 -33.95
C TRP A 61 15.36 1.73 -33.16
N ALA A 62 14.44 0.76 -33.09
CA ALA A 62 14.67 -0.53 -32.43
C ALA A 62 15.64 -1.44 -33.20
N VAL A 63 15.90 -1.16 -34.48
CA VAL A 63 16.78 -1.98 -35.35
C VAL A 63 18.26 -1.59 -35.19
N GLU A 64 18.54 -0.43 -34.58
CA GLU A 64 19.88 0.13 -34.42
C GLU A 64 20.50 -0.12 -33.03
N LEU A 65 19.79 -0.83 -32.14
CA LEU A 65 20.16 -1.15 -30.76
C LEU A 65 20.37 -2.66 -30.60
#